data_AF-A0A4R4M6A5-F1
#
_entry.id   AF-A0A4R4M6A5-F1
#
_cell.length_a   1.000
_cell.length_b   1.000
_cell.length_c   1.000
_cell.angle_alpha   90.00
_cell.angle_beta   90.00
_cell.angle_gamma   90.00
#
_symmetry.space_group_name_H-M   'P 1'
#
loop_
_entity.id
_entity.type
_entity.pdbx_description
1 polymer ?
#
loop_
_entity_poly.entity_id
_entity_poly.type
_entity_poly.pdbx_seq_one_letter_code
_entity_poly.pdbx_strand_id
1 'polypeptide(L)'
;MKLLTGGDELERTLLALQFRDALSHEDWLAGVVNPRASATEIRNTGMIERPLLAVVEAAESHDDQVIALAEALAERSALRDVPARLLLVSDSSGEWLARLRDHDDERISGLFREVTEWNTLTLSQLHPDRAGQFHAARSAFAQKLGVLEPVGEPPTGLVRCRTLSDVHAAALTTILSPDADLMNPLDDVIMADLRHWRRMVQEDGRAEAGAEALTTIAAVTTLCRPDSAEEVEALLSRLPDITGLSVSDVTEYTQWLRRLYPGQYLLKPIRPIALGEHVMATTMAAVPSIPERIGEVCPDEMIARALTVLGGALPRHPELAPAVTSLVRADPERLVLLGTEVAIHLAEPEPFSRALGAGLNDGRLSVTGIWKLLQRVARSGQSLDPLKPAVMKAYTKVFAKPLMDQTRERAEEFGPLKPVHQVVEQLLDYSMDMFEGFLDPKSDKFPKEPDGKESVPQPLLDLARKLIYERDIEDQRRPKARDERDGASPDVLPLLFGAFLDRRSPFTRRQRRDNAGTGDMEPDDFSK
;
A
#
# COMPACT_ATOMS: atom_id res chain seq x y z
N MET A 1 -13.64 3.31 22.76
CA MET A 1 -13.10 3.08 21.40
C MET A 1 -14.25 2.85 20.43
N LYS A 2 -14.09 3.12 19.14
CA LYS A 2 -15.04 2.74 18.08
C LYS A 2 -14.31 2.06 16.92
N LEU A 3 -15.00 1.13 16.27
CA LEU A 3 -14.55 0.46 15.05
C LEU A 3 -15.46 0.86 13.89
N LEU A 4 -14.90 1.29 12.77
CA LEU A 4 -15.59 1.63 11.53
C LEU A 4 -15.28 0.56 10.49
N THR A 5 -16.30 -0.16 10.03
CA THR A 5 -16.19 -1.25 9.03
C THR A 5 -17.21 -1.12 7.92
N GLY A 6 -17.06 -1.90 6.84
CA GLY A 6 -18.02 -1.92 5.74
C GLY A 6 -18.00 -0.64 4.88
N GLY A 7 -18.91 -0.54 3.91
CA GLY A 7 -18.88 0.50 2.88
C GLY A 7 -17.68 0.36 1.95
N ASP A 8 -17.46 1.37 1.10
CA ASP A 8 -16.20 1.47 0.35
C ASP A 8 -15.11 2.20 1.16
N GLU A 9 -13.85 2.04 0.75
CA GLU A 9 -12.70 2.64 1.45
C GLU A 9 -12.77 4.18 1.47
N LEU A 10 -13.33 4.78 0.41
CA LEU A 10 -13.47 6.23 0.30
C LEU A 10 -14.46 6.76 1.33
N GLU A 11 -15.62 6.13 1.48
CA GLU A 11 -16.65 6.45 2.46
C GLU A 11 -16.08 6.37 3.89
N ARG A 12 -15.37 5.28 4.20
CA ARG A 12 -14.72 5.10 5.50
C ARG A 12 -13.73 6.22 5.79
N THR A 13 -12.85 6.51 4.83
CA THR A 13 -11.84 7.57 4.91
C THR A 13 -12.49 8.94 5.09
N LEU A 14 -13.48 9.27 4.27
CA LEU A 14 -14.19 10.56 4.34
C LEU A 14 -14.91 10.75 5.68
N LEU A 15 -15.57 9.70 6.19
CA LEU A 15 -16.23 9.77 7.49
C LEU A 15 -15.21 9.95 8.62
N ALA A 16 -14.08 9.25 8.56
CA ALA A 16 -13.01 9.41 9.55
C ALA A 16 -12.43 10.83 9.54
N LEU A 17 -12.22 11.41 8.35
CA LEU A 17 -11.81 12.82 8.19
C LEU A 17 -12.88 13.79 8.70
N GLN A 18 -14.16 13.51 8.47
CA GLN A 18 -15.26 14.33 8.99
C GLN A 18 -15.29 14.30 10.53
N PHE A 19 -15.10 13.14 11.16
CA PHE A 19 -14.98 13.04 12.63
C PHE A 19 -13.77 13.81 13.16
N ARG A 20 -12.63 13.70 12.47
CA ARG A 20 -11.42 14.48 12.80
C ARG A 20 -11.71 15.98 12.75
N ASP A 21 -12.33 16.46 11.69
CA ASP A 21 -12.58 17.88 11.48
C ASP A 21 -13.61 18.41 12.48
N ALA A 22 -14.70 17.67 12.71
CA ALA A 22 -15.71 18.03 13.70
C ALA A 22 -15.10 18.17 15.11
N LEU A 23 -14.29 17.20 15.55
CA LEU A 23 -13.69 17.24 16.89
C LEU A 23 -12.56 18.26 17.00
N SER A 24 -11.82 18.51 15.91
CA SER A 24 -10.80 19.58 15.88
C SER A 24 -11.41 20.96 16.13
N HIS A 25 -12.66 21.18 15.72
CA HIS A 25 -13.40 22.40 16.02
C HIS A 25 -13.89 22.50 17.48
N GLU A 26 -13.88 21.40 18.23
CA GLU A 26 -14.29 21.31 19.64
C GLU A 26 -13.09 21.27 20.61
N ASP A 27 -11.95 21.83 20.23
CA ASP A 27 -10.72 21.85 21.03
C ASP A 27 -10.07 20.48 21.28
N TRP A 28 -10.46 19.44 20.53
CA TRP A 28 -9.73 18.17 20.53
C TRP A 28 -8.47 18.27 19.69
N LEU A 29 -7.42 17.60 20.13
CA LEU A 29 -6.35 17.18 19.23
C LEU A 29 -6.84 15.93 18.50
N ALA A 30 -7.26 16.09 17.25
CA ALA A 30 -7.73 14.99 16.41
C ALA A 30 -6.79 14.79 15.23
N GLY A 31 -6.39 13.54 14.98
CA GLY A 31 -5.47 13.23 13.89
C GLY A 31 -5.57 11.78 13.42
N VAL A 32 -5.20 11.57 12.15
CA VAL A 32 -4.93 10.24 11.62
C VAL A 32 -3.49 9.89 11.98
N VAL A 33 -3.32 8.70 12.54
CA VAL A 33 -2.04 8.17 12.96
C VAL A 33 -1.22 7.91 11.70
N ASN A 34 0.00 8.44 11.69
CA ASN A 34 0.91 8.16 10.59
C ASN A 34 1.22 6.65 10.58
N PRO A 35 1.01 5.93 9.47
CA PRO A 35 1.26 4.50 9.37
C PRO A 35 2.73 4.12 9.58
N ARG A 36 3.65 5.08 9.71
CA ARG A 36 5.05 4.86 10.08
C ARG A 36 5.45 5.32 11.46
N ALA A 37 4.52 5.87 12.24
CA ALA A 37 4.84 6.27 13.59
C ALA A 37 5.34 5.05 14.36
N SER A 38 6.55 5.16 14.91
CA SER A 38 7.12 4.11 15.75
C SER A 38 6.27 3.94 17.00
N ALA A 39 6.26 2.74 17.59
CA ALA A 39 5.56 2.49 18.84
C ALA A 39 5.97 3.49 19.95
N THR A 40 7.22 3.96 19.94
CA THR A 40 7.71 4.99 20.87
C THR A 40 7.08 6.36 20.62
N GLU A 41 7.01 6.81 19.37
CA GLU A 41 6.34 8.08 19.01
C GLU A 41 4.85 8.02 19.34
N ILE A 42 4.22 6.89 19.06
CA ILE A 42 2.83 6.62 19.40
C ILE A 42 2.62 6.70 20.92
N ARG A 43 3.48 6.08 21.73
CA ARG A 43 3.37 6.12 23.19
C ARG A 43 3.46 7.53 23.76
N ASN A 44 4.18 8.44 23.11
CA ASN A 44 4.23 9.85 23.51
C ASN A 44 2.84 10.54 23.44
N THR A 45 1.87 9.99 22.71
CA THR A 45 0.49 10.51 22.71
C THR A 45 -0.18 10.44 24.08
N GLY A 46 0.27 9.54 24.97
CA GLY A 46 -0.18 9.45 26.36
C GLY A 46 0.13 10.71 27.18
N MET A 47 1.15 11.49 26.77
CA MET A 47 1.58 12.71 27.46
C MET A 47 0.73 13.95 27.11
N ILE A 48 -0.14 13.86 26.10
CA ILE A 48 -0.90 15.00 25.60
C ILE A 48 -1.95 15.42 26.64
N GLU A 49 -1.99 16.69 27.03
CA GLU A 49 -2.88 17.13 28.13
C GLU A 49 -4.26 17.66 27.66
N ARG A 50 -4.58 17.47 26.39
CA ARG A 50 -5.86 17.89 25.76
C ARG A 50 -6.66 16.68 25.29
N PRO A 51 -8.00 16.77 25.15
CA PRO A 51 -8.82 15.73 24.55
C PRO A 51 -8.20 15.20 23.24
N LEU A 52 -8.09 13.88 23.10
CA LEU A 52 -7.37 13.25 21.98
C LEU A 52 -8.31 12.34 21.18
N LEU A 53 -8.35 12.52 19.86
CA LEU A 53 -8.87 11.52 18.92
C LEU A 53 -7.72 11.00 18.06
N ALA A 54 -7.42 9.72 18.18
CA ALA A 54 -6.53 9.00 17.27
C ALA A 54 -7.35 8.17 16.29
N VAL A 55 -7.13 8.36 15.00
CA VAL A 55 -7.73 7.56 13.91
C VAL A 55 -6.65 6.65 13.32
N VAL A 56 -6.89 5.35 13.27
CA VAL A 56 -6.01 4.39 12.58
C VAL A 56 -6.72 3.88 11.34
N GLU A 57 -6.18 4.20 10.17
CA GLU A 57 -6.66 3.67 8.88
C GLU A 57 -6.02 2.32 8.58
N ALA A 58 -6.78 1.42 7.94
CA ALA A 58 -6.37 0.03 7.67
C ALA A 58 -5.80 -0.64 8.94
N ALA A 59 -6.58 -0.59 10.03
CA ALA A 59 -6.15 -1.05 11.35
C ALA A 59 -5.67 -2.51 11.35
N GLU A 60 -6.26 -3.35 10.49
CA GLU A 60 -5.90 -4.76 10.27
C GLU A 60 -4.45 -4.97 9.79
N SER A 61 -3.82 -3.94 9.22
CA SER A 61 -2.43 -3.98 8.75
C SER A 61 -1.44 -3.36 9.74
N HIS A 62 -1.91 -2.84 10.88
CA HIS A 62 -1.10 -2.03 11.80
C HIS A 62 -1.24 -2.45 13.27
N ASP A 63 -1.31 -3.76 13.55
CA ASP A 63 -1.50 -4.32 14.90
C ASP A 63 -0.56 -3.69 15.95
N ASP A 64 0.73 -3.57 15.66
CA ASP A 64 1.73 -3.00 16.58
C ASP A 64 1.42 -1.54 16.96
N GLN A 65 0.90 -0.75 16.01
CA GLN A 65 0.53 0.65 16.26
C GLN A 65 -0.76 0.74 17.07
N VAL A 66 -1.72 -0.13 16.77
CA VAL A 66 -2.97 -0.23 17.51
C VAL A 66 -2.69 -0.62 18.98
N ILE A 67 -1.78 -1.56 19.20
CA ILE A 67 -1.30 -1.98 20.53
C ILE A 67 -0.62 -0.79 21.23
N ALA A 68 0.35 -0.14 20.59
CA ALA A 68 1.06 0.99 21.19
C ALA A 68 0.13 2.17 21.53
N LEU A 69 -0.90 2.43 20.72
CA LEU A 69 -1.93 3.42 21.03
C LEU A 69 -2.78 2.98 22.21
N ALA A 70 -3.22 1.73 22.24
CA ALA A 70 -4.01 1.19 23.35
C ALA A 70 -3.25 1.31 24.69
N GLU A 71 -1.95 0.97 24.70
CA GLU A 71 -1.05 1.19 25.85
C GLU A 71 -1.06 2.66 26.28
N ALA A 72 -0.78 3.58 25.36
CA ALA A 72 -0.69 5.01 25.62
C ALA A 72 -2.01 5.59 26.19
N LEU A 73 -3.15 5.17 25.63
CA LEU A 73 -4.47 5.63 26.03
C LEU A 73 -4.89 5.03 27.38
N ALA A 74 -4.54 3.77 27.66
CA ALA A 74 -4.78 3.13 28.95
C ALA A 74 -3.99 3.83 30.06
N GLU A 75 -2.69 4.06 29.86
CA GLU A 75 -1.83 4.79 30.81
C GLU A 75 -2.34 6.20 31.08
N ARG A 76 -2.71 6.91 30.01
CA ARG A 76 -3.31 8.23 30.09
C ARG A 76 -4.57 8.23 30.94
N SER A 77 -5.47 7.27 30.73
CA SER A 77 -6.74 7.19 31.47
C SER A 77 -6.52 6.89 32.97
N ALA A 78 -5.45 6.17 33.31
CA ALA A 78 -5.10 5.89 34.70
C ALA A 78 -4.50 7.11 35.42
N LEU A 79 -3.80 7.98 34.69
CA LEU A 79 -3.08 9.13 35.25
C LEU A 79 -3.88 10.44 35.20
N ARG A 80 -4.84 10.56 34.28
CA ARG A 80 -5.45 11.85 33.93
C ARG A 80 -6.94 11.69 33.61
N ASP A 81 -7.73 12.66 34.07
CA ASP A 81 -9.15 12.80 33.73
C ASP A 81 -9.34 13.64 32.46
N VAL A 82 -8.64 13.28 31.39
CA VAL A 82 -8.72 13.97 30.08
C VAL A 82 -9.14 12.96 29.01
N PRO A 83 -10.25 13.20 28.30
CA PRO A 83 -10.85 12.18 27.43
C PRO A 83 -9.94 11.81 26.26
N ALA A 84 -9.96 10.53 25.91
CA ALA A 84 -9.21 9.95 24.82
C ALA A 84 -10.14 9.03 24.02
N ARG A 85 -10.11 9.13 22.69
CA ARG A 85 -10.92 8.35 21.76
C ARG A 85 -10.01 7.72 20.71
N LEU A 86 -10.22 6.43 20.49
CA LEU A 86 -9.61 5.67 19.41
C LEU A 86 -10.70 5.29 18.41
N LEU A 87 -10.49 5.67 17.14
CA LEU A 87 -11.31 5.26 16.00
C LEU A 87 -10.45 4.36 15.11
N LEU A 88 -10.84 3.09 15.01
CA LEU A 88 -10.20 2.14 14.11
C LEU A 88 -11.01 2.06 12.84
N VAL A 89 -10.36 2.21 11.69
CA VAL A 89 -10.98 2.10 10.38
C VAL A 89 -10.41 0.87 9.70
N SER A 90 -11.28 -0.05 9.30
CA SER A 90 -10.89 -1.35 8.78
C SER A 90 -11.89 -1.85 7.75
N ASP A 91 -11.48 -2.71 6.84
CA ASP A 91 -12.39 -3.34 5.89
C ASP A 91 -13.32 -4.33 6.62
N SER A 92 -12.77 -5.05 7.60
CA SER A 92 -13.52 -6.04 8.39
C SER A 92 -13.00 -6.14 9.82
N SER A 93 -13.85 -6.56 10.76
CA SER A 93 -13.42 -6.80 12.14
C SER A 93 -12.42 -7.97 12.28
N GLY A 94 -12.39 -8.90 11.32
CA GLY A 94 -11.32 -9.89 11.08
C GLY A 94 -10.78 -10.72 12.27
N GLU A 95 -9.74 -11.52 11.98
CA GLU A 95 -8.97 -12.26 12.99
C GLU A 95 -8.06 -11.34 13.82
N TRP A 96 -7.67 -10.19 13.27
CA TRP A 96 -6.81 -9.21 13.95
C TRP A 96 -7.45 -8.68 15.23
N LEU A 97 -8.76 -8.39 15.23
CA LEU A 97 -9.46 -7.95 16.44
C LEU A 97 -9.55 -9.07 17.48
N ALA A 98 -9.64 -10.33 17.06
CA ALA A 98 -9.58 -11.47 17.99
C ALA A 98 -8.23 -11.53 18.69
N ARG A 99 -7.12 -11.38 17.94
CA ARG A 99 -5.77 -11.30 18.53
C ARG A 99 -5.64 -10.17 19.56
N LEU A 100 -6.21 -9.00 19.29
CA LEU A 100 -6.19 -7.87 20.24
C LEU A 100 -7.06 -8.12 21.48
N ARG A 101 -8.16 -8.86 21.36
CA ARG A 101 -9.02 -9.27 22.50
C ARG A 101 -8.39 -10.35 23.37
N ASP A 102 -7.54 -11.17 22.78
CA ASP A 102 -6.81 -12.26 23.44
C ASP A 102 -5.38 -11.84 23.84
N HIS A 103 -5.07 -10.54 23.76
CA HIS A 103 -3.76 -10.01 24.13
C HIS A 103 -3.43 -10.23 25.62
N ASP A 104 -2.17 -10.59 25.91
CA ASP A 104 -1.71 -10.97 27.26
C ASP A 104 -1.85 -9.85 28.31
N ASP A 105 -1.76 -8.58 27.90
CA ASP A 105 -2.02 -7.42 28.76
C ASP A 105 -3.52 -7.14 28.90
N GLU A 106 -4.07 -7.33 30.11
CA GLU A 106 -5.49 -7.12 30.44
C GLU A 106 -5.96 -5.68 30.21
N ARG A 107 -5.08 -4.68 30.30
CA ARG A 107 -5.44 -3.28 30.01
C ARG A 107 -5.73 -3.10 28.52
N ILE A 108 -4.97 -3.78 27.68
CA ILE A 108 -5.12 -3.76 26.23
C ILE A 108 -6.34 -4.59 25.86
N SER A 109 -6.39 -5.86 26.24
CA SER A 109 -7.50 -6.75 25.89
C SER A 109 -8.85 -6.23 26.42
N GLY A 110 -8.88 -5.61 27.60
CA GLY A 110 -10.05 -4.92 28.15
C GLY A 110 -10.64 -3.87 27.21
N LEU A 111 -9.80 -3.00 26.62
CA LEU A 111 -10.23 -1.99 25.65
C LEU A 111 -10.91 -2.60 24.41
N PHE A 112 -10.41 -3.74 23.92
CA PHE A 112 -10.92 -4.40 22.72
C PHE A 112 -12.09 -5.36 22.99
N ARG A 113 -12.23 -5.90 24.21
CA ARG A 113 -13.41 -6.66 24.63
C ARG A 113 -14.67 -5.78 24.67
N GLU A 114 -14.52 -4.48 24.93
CA GLU A 114 -15.60 -3.51 24.89
C GLU A 114 -16.07 -3.15 23.47
N VAL A 115 -15.32 -3.53 22.43
CA VAL A 115 -15.79 -3.42 21.04
C VAL A 115 -16.84 -4.49 20.82
N THR A 116 -18.09 -4.11 21.01
CA THR A 116 -19.28 -4.91 20.70
C THR A 116 -19.96 -4.35 19.45
N GLU A 117 -21.04 -4.99 19.00
CA GLU A 117 -21.88 -4.48 17.90
C GLU A 117 -22.30 -3.01 18.10
N TRP A 118 -22.45 -2.56 19.36
CA TRP A 118 -22.88 -1.20 19.72
C TRP A 118 -21.81 -0.12 19.49
N ASN A 119 -20.53 -0.51 19.49
CA ASN A 119 -19.39 0.39 19.28
C ASN A 119 -18.73 0.18 17.91
N THR A 120 -19.31 -0.71 17.09
CA THR A 120 -18.97 -0.89 15.68
C THR A 120 -19.95 -0.11 14.82
N LEU A 121 -19.44 0.86 14.07
CA LEU A 121 -20.17 1.54 13.01
C LEU A 121 -19.90 0.76 11.72
N THR A 122 -20.89 0.02 11.25
CA THR A 122 -20.82 -0.60 9.93
C THR A 122 -21.49 0.33 8.93
N LEU A 123 -20.70 0.87 8.00
CA LEU A 123 -21.24 1.58 6.84
C LEU A 123 -22.04 0.56 6.03
N SER A 124 -23.36 0.76 6.04
CA SER A 124 -24.27 -0.09 5.29
C SER A 124 -24.02 0.09 3.80
N GLN A 125 -24.14 -0.99 3.03
CA GLN A 125 -24.12 -0.93 1.58
C GLN A 125 -25.36 -0.15 1.10
N LEU A 126 -25.17 1.14 0.86
CA LEU A 126 -26.07 2.10 0.23
C LEU A 126 -27.42 2.33 0.95
N HIS A 127 -27.68 3.59 1.32
CA HIS A 127 -28.96 3.99 1.91
C HIS A 127 -30.12 3.73 0.93
N PRO A 128 -31.33 3.37 1.42
CA PRO A 128 -32.48 3.13 0.54
C PRO A 128 -32.84 4.32 -0.36
N ASP A 129 -32.64 5.55 0.15
CA ASP A 129 -32.89 6.79 -0.58
C ASP A 129 -31.71 7.21 -1.47
N ARG A 130 -31.45 6.41 -2.51
CA ARG A 130 -30.39 6.71 -3.50
C ARG A 130 -30.68 7.98 -4.29
N ALA A 131 -31.96 8.23 -4.59
CA ALA A 131 -32.39 9.40 -5.34
C ALA A 131 -32.13 10.69 -4.56
N GLY A 132 -32.48 10.73 -3.27
CA GLY A 132 -32.16 11.85 -2.39
C GLY A 132 -30.66 12.09 -2.27
N GLN A 133 -29.87 11.03 -2.10
CA GLN A 133 -28.40 11.12 -2.07
C GLN A 133 -27.81 11.65 -3.38
N PHE A 134 -28.31 11.15 -4.51
CA PHE A 134 -27.93 11.64 -5.84
C PHE A 134 -28.20 13.13 -6.00
N HIS A 135 -29.41 13.59 -5.65
CA HIS A 135 -29.77 15.01 -5.74
C HIS A 135 -28.92 15.89 -4.82
N ALA A 136 -28.71 15.47 -3.58
CA ALA A 136 -27.87 16.19 -2.63
C ALA A 136 -26.43 16.32 -3.15
N ALA A 137 -25.85 15.23 -3.65
CA ALA A 137 -24.51 15.23 -4.24
C ALA A 137 -24.44 16.10 -5.49
N ARG A 138 -25.42 15.99 -6.40
CA ARG A 138 -25.48 16.78 -7.64
C ARG A 138 -25.53 18.28 -7.32
N SER A 139 -26.36 18.68 -6.38
CA SER A 139 -26.47 20.09 -5.97
C SER A 139 -25.15 20.60 -5.37
N ALA A 140 -24.51 19.81 -4.50
CA ALA A 140 -23.23 20.15 -3.89
C ALA A 140 -22.10 20.28 -4.94
N PHE A 141 -22.01 19.35 -5.90
CA PHE A 141 -21.03 19.41 -6.97
C PHE A 141 -21.26 20.59 -7.91
N ALA A 142 -22.52 20.88 -8.28
CA ALA A 142 -22.86 22.02 -9.13
C ALA A 142 -22.44 23.33 -8.47
N GLN A 143 -22.75 23.48 -7.17
CA GLN A 143 -22.31 24.63 -6.37
C GLN A 143 -20.77 24.73 -6.33
N LYS A 144 -20.08 23.61 -6.08
CA LYS A 144 -18.62 23.59 -5.96
C LYS A 144 -17.91 23.95 -7.27
N LEU A 145 -18.45 23.50 -8.41
CA LEU A 145 -17.94 23.79 -9.74
C LEU A 145 -18.41 25.16 -10.27
N GLY A 146 -19.33 25.84 -9.58
CA GLY A 146 -19.89 27.12 -10.01
C GLY A 146 -20.74 27.01 -11.28
N VAL A 147 -21.36 25.84 -11.51
CA VAL A 147 -22.22 25.58 -12.67
C VAL A 147 -23.69 25.49 -12.24
N LEU A 148 -24.60 25.71 -13.18
CA LEU A 148 -26.02 25.54 -12.92
C LEU A 148 -26.33 24.05 -12.74
N GLU A 149 -27.13 23.74 -11.71
CA GLU A 149 -27.56 22.36 -11.48
C GLU A 149 -28.44 21.88 -12.65
N PRO A 150 -28.13 20.73 -13.28
CA PRO A 150 -28.97 20.15 -14.30
C PRO A 150 -30.39 19.87 -13.77
N VAL A 151 -31.41 20.38 -14.46
CA VAL A 151 -32.80 20.09 -14.16
C VAL A 151 -33.17 18.74 -14.76
N GLY A 152 -33.62 17.80 -13.93
CA GLY A 152 -34.02 16.47 -14.40
C GLY A 152 -34.12 15.45 -13.27
N GLU A 153 -34.87 14.39 -13.54
CA GLU A 153 -34.97 13.22 -12.68
C GLU A 153 -33.63 12.48 -12.59
N PRO A 154 -33.42 11.69 -11.53
CA PRO A 154 -32.26 10.83 -11.45
C PRO A 154 -32.20 9.89 -12.66
N PRO A 155 -30.99 9.67 -13.20
CA PRO A 155 -30.78 8.78 -14.33
C PRO A 155 -31.16 7.34 -13.95
N THR A 156 -31.74 6.60 -14.91
CA THR A 156 -32.20 5.21 -14.68
C THR A 156 -31.06 4.27 -14.26
N GLY A 157 -29.82 4.57 -14.66
CA GLY A 157 -28.61 3.85 -14.27
C GLY A 157 -28.32 3.88 -12.75
N LEU A 158 -28.92 4.81 -11.99
CA LEU A 158 -28.72 4.93 -10.54
C LEU A 158 -29.09 3.64 -9.77
N VAL A 159 -29.99 2.83 -10.31
CA VAL A 159 -30.36 1.52 -9.73
C VAL A 159 -29.18 0.55 -9.65
N ARG A 160 -28.17 0.72 -10.53
CA ARG A 160 -26.99 -0.15 -10.61
C ARG A 160 -25.89 0.24 -9.64
N CYS A 161 -25.94 1.45 -9.10
CA CYS A 161 -25.01 1.91 -8.06
C CYS A 161 -25.13 1.01 -6.83
N ARG A 162 -23.98 0.55 -6.32
CA ARG A 162 -23.89 -0.36 -5.17
C ARG A 162 -23.31 0.33 -3.94
N THR A 163 -22.55 1.40 -4.13
CA THR A 163 -21.97 2.21 -3.06
C THR A 163 -22.42 3.67 -3.12
N LEU A 164 -22.20 4.43 -2.05
CA LEU A 164 -22.46 5.86 -2.05
C LEU A 164 -21.48 6.58 -2.99
N SER A 165 -20.24 6.09 -3.11
CA SER A 165 -19.30 6.63 -4.09
C SER A 165 -19.79 6.46 -5.52
N ASP A 166 -20.46 5.35 -5.87
CA ASP A 166 -21.09 5.19 -7.18
C ASP A 166 -22.16 6.26 -7.42
N VAL A 167 -22.97 6.56 -6.40
CA VAL A 167 -24.02 7.58 -6.47
C VAL A 167 -23.42 8.98 -6.61
N HIS A 168 -22.35 9.28 -5.86
CA HIS A 168 -21.63 10.55 -5.96
C HIS A 168 -20.95 10.69 -7.33
N ALA A 169 -20.32 9.63 -7.84
CA ALA A 169 -19.72 9.61 -9.16
C ALA A 169 -20.80 9.82 -10.25
N ALA A 170 -21.95 9.17 -10.14
CA ALA A 170 -23.08 9.39 -11.04
C ALA A 170 -23.54 10.85 -11.03
N ALA A 171 -23.71 11.43 -9.84
CA ALA A 171 -24.10 12.84 -9.69
C ALA A 171 -23.07 13.77 -10.36
N LEU A 172 -21.77 13.57 -10.12
CA LEU A 172 -20.71 14.35 -10.75
C LEU A 172 -20.69 14.16 -12.27
N THR A 173 -20.82 12.93 -12.77
CA THR A 173 -20.86 12.63 -14.20
C THR A 173 -22.01 13.36 -14.89
N THR A 174 -23.21 13.43 -14.30
CA THR A 174 -24.32 14.19 -14.90
C THR A 174 -24.07 15.70 -15.00
N ILE A 175 -23.17 16.24 -14.18
CA ILE A 175 -22.77 17.65 -14.24
C ILE A 175 -21.68 17.85 -15.30
N LEU A 176 -20.71 16.94 -15.35
CA LEU A 176 -19.59 17.01 -16.30
C LEU A 176 -20.00 16.62 -17.73
N SER A 177 -21.00 15.76 -17.87
CA SER A 177 -21.46 15.18 -19.15
C SER A 177 -22.92 14.76 -19.01
N PRO A 178 -23.88 15.69 -19.25
CA PRO A 178 -25.32 15.43 -19.08
C PRO A 178 -25.86 14.23 -19.87
N ASP A 179 -25.21 13.87 -20.98
CA ASP A 179 -25.63 12.79 -21.88
C ASP A 179 -24.92 11.44 -21.60
N ALA A 180 -24.15 11.32 -20.51
CA ALA A 180 -23.41 10.10 -20.21
C ALA A 180 -24.33 8.91 -19.89
N ASP A 181 -24.05 7.77 -20.50
CA ASP A 181 -24.68 6.48 -20.15
C ASP A 181 -23.99 5.95 -18.90
N LEU A 182 -24.64 6.11 -17.73
CA LEU A 182 -24.11 5.82 -16.38
C LEU A 182 -23.96 4.32 -16.09
N MET A 183 -23.30 3.61 -17.00
CA MET A 183 -23.00 2.19 -16.93
C MET A 183 -21.88 1.93 -15.91
N ASN A 184 -20.86 2.79 -15.88
CA ASN A 184 -19.84 2.82 -14.83
C ASN A 184 -19.50 4.27 -14.44
N PRO A 185 -20.27 4.86 -13.51
CA PRO A 185 -20.13 6.27 -13.17
C PRO A 185 -18.74 6.66 -12.67
N LEU A 186 -18.06 5.76 -11.95
CA LEU A 186 -16.73 6.01 -11.43
C LEU A 186 -15.69 6.09 -12.56
N ASP A 187 -15.76 5.17 -13.53
CA ASP A 187 -14.91 5.22 -14.72
C ASP A 187 -15.16 6.50 -15.54
N ASP A 188 -16.40 6.95 -15.64
CA ASP A 188 -16.74 8.19 -16.36
C ASP A 188 -16.08 9.42 -15.71
N VAL A 189 -16.11 9.51 -14.38
CA VAL A 189 -15.41 10.56 -13.62
C VAL A 189 -13.91 10.47 -13.83
N ILE A 190 -13.34 9.26 -13.76
CA ILE A 190 -11.91 9.01 -13.98
C ILE A 190 -11.50 9.49 -15.38
N MET A 191 -12.27 9.13 -16.40
CA MET A 191 -12.01 9.54 -17.77
C MET A 191 -12.19 11.04 -17.99
N ALA A 192 -13.14 11.68 -17.28
CA ALA A 192 -13.30 13.12 -17.31
C ALA A 192 -12.08 13.85 -16.71
N ASP A 193 -11.54 13.33 -15.60
CA ASP A 193 -10.33 13.91 -14.98
C ASP A 193 -9.10 13.73 -15.88
N LEU A 194 -8.90 12.55 -16.47
CA LEU A 194 -7.81 12.32 -17.43
C LEU A 194 -7.92 13.22 -18.67
N ARG A 195 -9.14 13.48 -19.16
CA ARG A 195 -9.36 14.48 -20.23
C ARG A 195 -9.00 15.89 -19.76
N HIS A 196 -9.28 16.24 -18.51
CA HIS A 196 -8.90 17.52 -17.94
C HIS A 196 -7.37 17.67 -17.86
N TRP A 197 -6.65 16.63 -17.44
CA TRP A 197 -5.19 16.63 -17.41
C TRP A 197 -4.60 16.87 -18.80
N ARG A 198 -5.06 16.12 -19.81
CA ARG A 198 -4.64 16.30 -21.22
C ARG A 198 -4.88 17.72 -21.71
N ARG A 199 -6.05 18.30 -21.41
CA ARG A 199 -6.40 19.66 -21.81
C ARG A 199 -5.46 20.69 -21.17
N MET A 200 -5.19 20.56 -19.87
CA MET A 200 -4.25 21.44 -19.16
C MET A 200 -2.85 21.40 -19.78
N VAL A 201 -2.35 20.21 -20.12
CA VAL A 201 -1.06 20.03 -20.80
C VAL A 201 -1.04 20.72 -22.17
N GLN A 202 -2.12 20.57 -22.94
CA GLN A 202 -2.26 21.15 -24.29
C GLN A 202 -2.40 22.67 -24.27
N GLU A 203 -3.10 23.23 -23.28
CA GLU A 203 -3.27 24.68 -23.08
C GLU A 203 -1.93 25.37 -22.81
N ASP A 204 -0.99 24.68 -22.16
CA ASP A 204 0.40 25.14 -21.96
C ASP A 204 1.31 24.86 -23.18
N GLY A 205 0.74 24.45 -24.33
CA GLY A 205 1.44 24.30 -25.60
C GLY A 205 2.24 23.01 -25.76
N ARG A 206 2.02 22.00 -24.91
CA ARG A 206 2.72 20.71 -24.98
C ARG A 206 2.00 19.69 -25.86
N ALA A 207 2.77 18.79 -26.44
CA ALA A 207 2.26 17.66 -27.22
C ALA A 207 1.61 16.59 -26.32
N GLU A 208 0.94 15.62 -26.95
CA GLU A 208 0.31 14.47 -26.28
C GLU A 208 1.28 13.70 -25.37
N ALA A 209 2.54 13.57 -25.78
CA ALA A 209 3.61 12.97 -24.97
C ALA A 209 3.77 13.62 -23.59
N GLY A 210 3.43 14.91 -23.43
CA GLY A 210 3.47 15.56 -22.12
C GLY A 210 2.38 15.08 -21.16
N ALA A 211 1.21 14.70 -21.69
CA ALA A 211 0.13 14.15 -20.87
C ALA A 211 0.45 12.70 -20.44
N GLU A 212 1.11 11.95 -21.32
CA GLU A 212 1.64 10.62 -20.98
C GLU A 212 2.72 10.69 -19.89
N ALA A 213 3.64 11.66 -19.99
CA ALA A 213 4.65 11.91 -18.98
C ALA A 213 4.04 12.31 -17.61
N LEU A 214 3.04 13.20 -17.62
CA LEU A 214 2.29 13.58 -16.42
C LEU A 214 1.61 12.36 -15.77
N THR A 215 0.93 11.56 -16.58
CA THR A 215 0.23 10.33 -16.14
C THR A 215 1.22 9.31 -15.58
N THR A 216 2.39 9.19 -16.21
CA THR A 216 3.47 8.30 -15.75
C THR A 216 4.00 8.70 -14.38
N ILE A 217 4.29 9.99 -14.16
CA ILE A 217 4.73 10.48 -12.86
C ILE A 217 3.63 10.30 -11.80
N ALA A 218 2.36 10.53 -12.16
CA ALA A 218 1.22 10.33 -11.27
C ALA A 218 1.08 8.85 -10.85
N ALA A 219 1.24 7.92 -11.79
CA ALA A 219 1.20 6.48 -11.54
C ALA A 219 2.34 6.05 -10.60
N VAL A 220 3.59 6.46 -10.88
CA VAL A 220 4.74 6.15 -10.01
C VAL A 220 4.57 6.75 -8.62
N THR A 221 4.07 7.98 -8.52
CA THR A 221 3.79 8.63 -7.23
C THR A 221 2.72 7.88 -6.44
N THR A 222 1.66 7.43 -7.12
CA THR A 222 0.59 6.65 -6.49
C THR A 222 1.07 5.27 -6.06
N LEU A 223 1.95 4.65 -6.82
CA LEU A 223 2.55 3.36 -6.51
C LEU A 223 3.51 3.44 -5.31
N CYS A 224 4.43 4.40 -5.31
CA CYS A 224 5.47 4.53 -4.26
C CYS A 224 4.97 5.18 -2.97
N ARG A 225 3.82 5.89 -3.01
CA ARG A 225 3.16 6.57 -1.88
C ARG A 225 4.10 7.30 -0.92
N PRO A 226 4.86 8.32 -1.39
CA PRO A 226 5.70 9.09 -0.49
C PRO A 226 4.81 9.82 0.54
N ASP A 227 5.18 9.77 1.82
CA ASP A 227 4.39 10.36 2.91
C ASP A 227 5.15 11.40 3.75
N SER A 228 6.41 11.68 3.42
CA SER A 228 7.24 12.70 4.04
C SER A 228 7.96 13.56 3.00
N ALA A 229 8.52 14.69 3.44
CA ALA A 229 9.30 15.56 2.56
C ALA A 229 10.55 14.84 2.02
N GLU A 230 11.22 14.08 2.88
CA GLU A 230 12.41 13.29 2.56
C GLU A 230 12.10 12.20 1.54
N GLU A 231 10.95 11.53 1.68
CA GLU A 231 10.53 10.52 0.70
C GLU A 231 10.12 11.11 -0.64
N VAL A 232 9.49 12.28 -0.62
CA VAL A 232 9.19 13.01 -1.85
C VAL A 232 10.47 13.41 -2.55
N GLU A 233 11.47 13.91 -1.83
CA GLU A 233 12.79 14.22 -2.40
C GLU A 233 13.49 12.97 -2.95
N ALA A 234 13.49 11.87 -2.18
CA ALA A 234 14.06 10.60 -2.61
C ALA A 234 13.36 10.03 -3.85
N LEU A 235 12.04 10.20 -3.98
CA LEU A 235 11.32 9.79 -5.17
C LEU A 235 11.64 10.71 -6.36
N LEU A 236 11.63 12.03 -6.16
CA LEU A 236 11.93 13.02 -7.20
C LEU A 236 13.32 12.78 -7.83
N SER A 237 14.33 12.43 -7.02
CA SER A 237 15.67 12.15 -7.52
C SER A 237 15.75 10.89 -8.40
N ARG A 238 14.80 9.96 -8.27
CA ARG A 238 14.74 8.68 -8.99
C ARG A 238 13.77 8.68 -10.16
N LEU A 239 12.83 9.62 -10.20
CA LEU A 239 11.85 9.73 -11.30
C LEU A 239 12.50 9.78 -12.69
N PRO A 240 13.63 10.49 -12.94
CA PRO A 240 14.29 10.45 -14.25
C PRO A 240 14.70 9.03 -14.65
N ASP A 241 15.26 8.24 -13.74
CA ASP A 241 15.70 6.87 -14.03
C ASP A 241 14.51 5.92 -14.22
N ILE A 242 13.46 6.08 -13.41
CA ILE A 242 12.24 5.27 -13.51
C ILE A 242 11.49 5.57 -14.82
N THR A 243 11.28 6.85 -15.12
CA THR A 243 10.42 7.28 -16.23
C THR A 243 11.17 7.45 -17.56
N GLY A 244 12.48 7.60 -17.53
CA GLY A 244 13.31 7.97 -18.69
C GLY A 244 13.18 9.45 -19.10
N LEU A 245 12.50 10.27 -18.30
CA LEU A 245 12.32 11.71 -18.56
C LEU A 245 13.55 12.51 -18.12
N SER A 246 13.72 13.70 -18.71
CA SER A 246 14.74 14.63 -18.23
C SER A 246 14.38 15.20 -16.85
N VAL A 247 15.38 15.63 -16.06
CA VAL A 247 15.16 16.29 -14.76
C VAL A 247 14.28 17.54 -14.90
N SER A 248 14.41 18.27 -16.01
CA SER A 248 13.59 19.45 -16.32
C SER A 248 12.12 19.06 -16.50
N ASP A 249 11.85 18.01 -17.28
CA ASP A 249 10.49 17.53 -17.54
C ASP A 249 9.84 17.01 -16.26
N VAL A 250 10.58 16.24 -15.44
CA VAL A 250 10.11 15.80 -14.13
C VAL A 250 9.72 16.99 -13.25
N THR A 251 10.58 18.02 -13.18
CA THR A 251 10.30 19.23 -12.39
C THR A 251 9.04 19.95 -12.88
N GLU A 252 8.84 20.04 -14.18
CA GLU A 252 7.67 20.69 -14.77
C GLU A 252 6.38 19.91 -14.49
N TYR A 253 6.35 18.61 -14.80
CA TYR A 253 5.15 17.80 -14.63
C TYR A 253 4.79 17.58 -13.15
N THR A 254 5.77 17.55 -12.26
CA THR A 254 5.51 17.51 -10.80
C THR A 254 4.85 18.81 -10.31
N GLN A 255 5.20 19.97 -10.89
CA GLN A 255 4.51 21.24 -10.59
C GLN A 255 3.06 21.24 -11.08
N TRP A 256 2.78 20.64 -12.24
CA TRP A 256 1.41 20.46 -12.71
C TRP A 256 0.60 19.53 -11.81
N LEU A 257 1.17 18.37 -11.40
CA LEU A 257 0.51 17.49 -10.44
C LEU A 257 0.17 18.21 -9.14
N ARG A 258 1.07 19.07 -8.64
CA ARG A 258 0.78 19.88 -7.43
C ARG A 258 -0.38 20.85 -7.61
N ARG A 259 -0.61 21.37 -8.82
CA ARG A 259 -1.77 22.24 -9.10
C ARG A 259 -3.08 21.44 -9.10
N LEU A 260 -3.05 20.23 -9.68
CA LEU A 260 -4.19 19.31 -9.72
C LEU A 260 -4.52 18.73 -8.34
N TYR A 261 -3.49 18.35 -7.59
CA TYR A 261 -3.58 17.66 -6.30
C TYR A 261 -2.81 18.44 -5.22
N PRO A 262 -3.35 19.59 -4.77
CA PRO A 262 -2.67 20.41 -3.78
C PRO A 262 -2.52 19.68 -2.45
N GLY A 263 -1.35 19.86 -1.82
CA GLY A 263 -1.06 19.24 -0.54
C GLY A 263 0.19 19.80 0.13
N GLN A 264 0.52 19.21 1.29
CA GLN A 264 1.66 19.60 2.10
C GLN A 264 3.01 19.35 1.40
N TYR A 265 3.08 18.35 0.52
CA TYR A 265 4.27 17.98 -0.24
C TYR A 265 4.06 18.16 -1.76
N LEU A 266 5.17 18.20 -2.50
CA LEU A 266 5.15 18.39 -3.96
C LEU A 266 4.48 17.21 -4.70
N LEU A 267 4.68 16.00 -4.17
CA LEU A 267 4.08 14.77 -4.70
C LEU A 267 3.17 14.13 -3.66
N LYS A 268 1.99 13.72 -4.11
CA LYS A 268 1.04 12.93 -3.33
C LYS A 268 0.41 11.86 -4.23
N PRO A 269 0.06 10.69 -3.67
CA PRO A 269 -0.77 9.73 -4.38
C PRO A 269 -2.04 10.38 -4.88
N ILE A 270 -2.45 10.00 -6.09
CA ILE A 270 -3.67 10.49 -6.69
C ILE A 270 -4.88 10.02 -5.87
N ARG A 271 -5.85 10.92 -5.70
CA ARG A 271 -7.09 10.65 -4.96
C ARG A 271 -8.30 11.00 -5.84
N PRO A 272 -9.42 10.29 -5.73
CA PRO A 272 -9.67 9.12 -4.87
C PRO A 272 -8.81 7.92 -5.27
N ILE A 273 -8.68 6.93 -4.37
CA ILE A 273 -7.80 5.76 -4.56
C ILE A 273 -8.12 5.05 -5.88
N ALA A 274 -9.40 4.85 -6.19
CA ALA A 274 -9.82 4.22 -7.43
C ALA A 274 -9.29 4.93 -8.69
N LEU A 275 -9.23 6.27 -8.70
CA LEU A 275 -8.61 7.03 -9.80
C LEU A 275 -7.10 6.76 -9.85
N GLY A 276 -6.42 6.84 -8.72
CA GLY A 276 -4.99 6.57 -8.65
C GLY A 276 -4.62 5.16 -9.12
N GLU A 277 -5.43 4.17 -8.74
CA GLU A 277 -5.25 2.78 -9.18
C GLU A 277 -5.54 2.60 -10.66
N HIS A 278 -6.58 3.22 -11.20
CA HIS A 278 -6.85 3.17 -12.64
C HIS A 278 -5.72 3.82 -13.44
N VAL A 279 -5.23 4.98 -13.01
CA VAL A 279 -4.07 5.66 -13.60
C VAL A 279 -2.84 4.75 -13.55
N MET A 280 -2.59 4.13 -12.40
CA MET A 280 -1.51 3.18 -12.22
C MET A 280 -1.66 1.97 -13.16
N ALA A 281 -2.80 1.28 -13.15
CA ALA A 281 -3.06 0.08 -13.95
C ALA A 281 -2.90 0.34 -15.45
N THR A 282 -3.52 1.41 -15.95
CA THR A 282 -3.43 1.81 -17.35
C THR A 282 -1.98 2.15 -17.72
N THR A 283 -1.25 2.85 -16.85
CA THR A 283 0.15 3.22 -17.10
C THR A 283 1.08 2.01 -17.10
N MET A 284 0.93 1.08 -16.16
CA MET A 284 1.78 -0.12 -16.10
C MET A 284 1.56 -1.04 -17.29
N ALA A 285 0.33 -1.08 -17.82
CA ALA A 285 0.04 -1.79 -19.07
C ALA A 285 0.66 -1.09 -20.29
N ALA A 286 0.64 0.25 -20.33
CA ALA A 286 1.19 1.05 -21.43
C ALA A 286 2.73 1.11 -21.41
N VAL A 287 3.36 1.10 -20.23
CA VAL A 287 4.81 1.23 -20.02
C VAL A 287 5.32 0.11 -19.11
N PRO A 288 5.47 -1.14 -19.63
CA PRO A 288 5.79 -2.31 -18.82
C PRO A 288 7.19 -2.30 -18.18
N SER A 289 8.06 -1.35 -18.53
CA SER A 289 9.41 -1.21 -17.97
C SER A 289 9.43 -0.50 -16.61
N ILE A 290 8.37 0.24 -16.23
CA ILE A 290 8.33 0.98 -14.97
C ILE A 290 8.50 0.07 -13.74
N PRO A 291 7.77 -1.06 -13.60
CA PRO A 291 7.89 -1.91 -12.43
C PRO A 291 9.30 -2.50 -12.23
N GLU A 292 9.96 -2.86 -13.34
CA GLU A 292 11.34 -3.38 -13.32
C GLU A 292 12.32 -2.30 -12.83
N ARG A 293 12.25 -1.09 -13.41
CA ARG A 293 13.08 0.05 -13.00
C ARG A 293 12.87 0.44 -11.53
N ILE A 294 11.62 0.39 -11.04
CA ILE A 294 11.32 0.60 -9.62
C ILE A 294 12.08 -0.44 -8.77
N GLY A 295 12.04 -1.72 -9.15
CA GLY A 295 12.79 -2.78 -8.47
C GLY A 295 14.31 -2.54 -8.43
N GLU A 296 14.86 -1.95 -9.50
CA GLU A 296 16.30 -1.65 -9.64
C GLU A 296 16.76 -0.45 -8.82
N VAL A 297 16.03 0.68 -8.85
CA VAL A 297 16.54 1.96 -8.29
C VAL A 297 15.94 2.34 -6.93
N CYS A 298 14.83 1.71 -6.53
CA CYS A 298 14.14 2.07 -5.29
C CYS A 298 14.65 1.26 -4.08
N PRO A 299 14.69 1.88 -2.89
CA PRO A 299 14.99 1.18 -1.64
C PRO A 299 13.86 0.23 -1.23
N ASP A 300 14.16 -0.73 -0.35
CA ASP A 300 13.24 -1.79 0.09
C ASP A 300 11.93 -1.23 0.62
N GLU A 301 11.98 -0.13 1.38
CA GLU A 301 10.80 0.49 1.99
C GLU A 301 9.82 1.02 0.94
N MET A 302 10.34 1.62 -0.13
CA MET A 302 9.52 2.14 -1.23
C MET A 302 8.96 0.99 -2.09
N ILE A 303 9.74 -0.06 -2.30
CA ILE A 303 9.32 -1.26 -3.01
C ILE A 303 8.23 -2.01 -2.24
N ALA A 304 8.37 -2.16 -0.92
CA ALA A 304 7.35 -2.80 -0.08
C ALA A 304 6.01 -2.05 -0.18
N ARG A 305 6.03 -0.71 -0.24
CA ARG A 305 4.83 0.10 -0.49
C ARG A 305 4.27 -0.11 -1.89
N ALA A 306 5.12 -0.11 -2.91
CA ALA A 306 4.71 -0.39 -4.28
C ALA A 306 4.02 -1.76 -4.39
N LEU A 307 4.61 -2.79 -3.77
CA LEU A 307 4.05 -4.13 -3.68
C LEU A 307 2.72 -4.15 -2.92
N THR A 308 2.60 -3.38 -1.83
CA THR A 308 1.35 -3.26 -1.06
C THR A 308 0.23 -2.63 -1.89
N VAL A 309 0.54 -1.56 -2.63
CA VAL A 309 -0.42 -0.90 -3.53
C VAL A 309 -0.84 -1.82 -4.67
N LEU A 310 0.11 -2.49 -5.33
CA LEU A 310 -0.19 -3.45 -6.39
C LEU A 310 -1.03 -4.62 -5.85
N GLY A 311 -0.67 -5.14 -4.68
CA GLY A 311 -1.38 -6.23 -4.01
C GLY A 311 -2.82 -5.87 -3.67
N GLY A 312 -3.06 -4.68 -3.13
CA GLY A 312 -4.40 -4.20 -2.79
C GLY A 312 -5.26 -3.84 -4.01
N ALA A 313 -4.64 -3.39 -5.12
CA ALA A 313 -5.34 -3.03 -6.34
C ALA A 313 -5.67 -4.25 -7.24
N LEU A 314 -4.85 -5.31 -7.18
CA LEU A 314 -4.95 -6.50 -8.04
C LEU A 314 -6.34 -7.16 -8.13
N PRO A 315 -7.11 -7.33 -7.04
CA PRO A 315 -8.45 -7.89 -7.11
C PRO A 315 -9.40 -7.09 -8.03
N ARG A 316 -9.20 -5.77 -8.11
CA ARG A 316 -9.99 -4.85 -8.94
C ARG A 316 -9.35 -4.58 -10.31
N HIS A 317 -8.04 -4.76 -10.41
CA HIS A 317 -7.24 -4.56 -11.62
C HIS A 317 -6.34 -5.78 -11.92
N PRO A 318 -6.91 -6.91 -12.37
CA PRO A 318 -6.14 -8.13 -12.66
C PRO A 318 -5.03 -7.94 -13.71
N GLU A 319 -5.17 -6.93 -14.58
CA GLU A 319 -4.16 -6.49 -15.55
C GLU A 319 -2.85 -6.01 -14.92
N LEU A 320 -2.80 -5.79 -13.60
CA LEU A 320 -1.57 -5.46 -12.86
C LEU A 320 -0.68 -6.68 -12.58
N ALA A 321 -1.14 -7.91 -12.79
CA ALA A 321 -0.36 -9.10 -12.48
C ALA A 321 1.00 -9.17 -13.22
N PRO A 322 1.10 -8.78 -14.51
CA PRO A 322 2.38 -8.63 -15.19
C PRO A 322 3.29 -7.58 -14.55
N ALA A 323 2.76 -6.50 -13.97
CA ALA A 323 3.57 -5.47 -13.32
C ALA A 323 4.24 -6.02 -12.05
N VAL A 324 3.52 -6.76 -11.22
CA VAL A 324 4.09 -7.48 -10.06
C VAL A 324 5.15 -8.48 -10.50
N THR A 325 4.87 -9.22 -11.59
CA THR A 325 5.82 -10.19 -12.16
C THR A 325 7.11 -9.50 -12.62
N SER A 326 7.01 -8.40 -13.37
CA SER A 326 8.16 -7.63 -13.86
C SER A 326 8.96 -7.00 -12.73
N LEU A 327 8.29 -6.48 -11.70
CA LEU A 327 8.96 -5.96 -10.52
C LEU A 327 9.79 -7.06 -9.84
N VAL A 328 9.20 -8.22 -9.55
CA VAL A 328 9.93 -9.35 -8.95
C VAL A 328 11.10 -9.82 -9.81
N ARG A 329 11.00 -9.74 -11.15
CA ARG A 329 12.10 -10.16 -12.05
C ARG A 329 13.35 -9.29 -11.94
N ALA A 330 13.25 -8.03 -11.51
CA ALA A 330 14.41 -7.15 -11.35
C ALA A 330 15.42 -7.71 -10.33
N ASP A 331 14.93 -8.26 -9.22
CA ASP A 331 15.73 -8.97 -8.22
C ASP A 331 14.87 -10.04 -7.53
N PRO A 332 14.76 -11.26 -8.12
CA PRO A 332 13.84 -12.28 -7.64
C PRO A 332 14.09 -12.72 -6.20
N GLU A 333 15.34 -12.69 -5.74
CA GLU A 333 15.69 -13.15 -4.40
C GLU A 333 15.29 -12.13 -3.34
N ARG A 334 15.59 -10.85 -3.55
CA ARG A 334 15.20 -9.76 -2.65
C ARG A 334 13.69 -9.53 -2.68
N LEU A 335 13.11 -9.42 -3.88
CA LEU A 335 11.76 -8.91 -4.06
C LEU A 335 10.67 -9.93 -3.79
N VAL A 336 10.94 -11.24 -3.97
CA VAL A 336 10.00 -12.26 -3.51
C VAL A 336 9.87 -12.26 -1.99
N LEU A 337 10.98 -12.05 -1.27
CA LEU A 337 10.96 -12.04 0.19
C LEU A 337 10.15 -10.85 0.70
N LEU A 338 10.40 -9.65 0.15
CA LEU A 338 9.57 -8.48 0.41
C LEU A 338 8.09 -8.72 0.07
N GLY A 339 7.82 -9.31 -1.10
CA GLY A 339 6.47 -9.65 -1.54
C GLY A 339 5.76 -10.59 -0.56
N THR A 340 6.45 -11.60 -0.02
CA THR A 340 5.84 -12.50 0.97
C THR A 340 5.56 -11.83 2.31
N GLU A 341 6.30 -10.78 2.70
CA GLU A 341 5.94 -9.98 3.88
C GLU A 341 4.70 -9.14 3.61
N VAL A 342 4.58 -8.57 2.42
CA VAL A 342 3.39 -7.80 2.04
C VAL A 342 2.15 -8.68 1.97
N ALA A 343 2.26 -9.86 1.36
CA ALA A 343 1.13 -10.75 1.11
C ALA A 343 0.37 -11.16 2.39
N ILE A 344 1.05 -11.30 3.53
CA ILE A 344 0.39 -11.67 4.79
C ILE A 344 -0.50 -10.56 5.35
N HIS A 345 -0.35 -9.33 4.87
CA HIS A 345 -1.12 -8.16 5.30
C HIS A 345 -2.20 -7.73 4.31
N LEU A 346 -2.32 -8.40 3.17
CA LEU A 346 -3.35 -8.12 2.17
C LEU A 346 -4.68 -8.77 2.55
N ALA A 347 -5.79 -8.06 2.33
CA ALA A 347 -7.14 -8.59 2.52
C ALA A 347 -7.44 -9.75 1.55
N GLU A 348 -7.01 -9.64 0.29
CA GLU A 348 -7.17 -10.66 -0.75
C GLU A 348 -5.80 -11.04 -1.33
N PRO A 349 -5.01 -11.87 -0.61
CA PRO A 349 -3.62 -12.15 -0.97
C PRO A 349 -3.46 -13.06 -2.20
N GLU A 350 -4.51 -13.76 -2.61
CA GLU A 350 -4.44 -14.82 -3.62
C GLU A 350 -3.90 -14.32 -4.99
N PRO A 351 -4.47 -13.27 -5.63
CA PRO A 351 -4.00 -12.84 -6.95
C PRO A 351 -2.56 -12.34 -6.90
N PHE A 352 -2.19 -11.69 -5.79
CA PHE A 352 -0.84 -11.17 -5.57
C PHE A 352 0.18 -12.30 -5.36
N SER A 353 -0.10 -13.27 -4.48
CA SER A 353 0.74 -14.44 -4.27
C SER A 353 0.95 -15.26 -5.55
N ARG A 354 -0.08 -15.37 -6.40
CA ARG A 354 0.05 -15.99 -7.73
C ARG A 354 0.99 -15.20 -8.64
N ALA A 355 0.87 -13.88 -8.68
CA ALA A 355 1.73 -13.01 -9.48
C ALA A 355 3.21 -13.04 -9.00
N LEU A 356 3.45 -13.06 -7.68
CA LEU A 356 4.78 -13.29 -7.12
C LEU A 356 5.37 -14.63 -7.61
N GLY A 357 4.57 -15.70 -7.56
CA GLY A 357 4.98 -17.02 -8.04
C GLY A 357 5.29 -17.07 -9.53
N ALA A 358 4.58 -16.28 -10.35
CA ALA A 358 4.90 -16.13 -11.76
C ALA A 358 6.28 -15.47 -11.96
N GLY A 359 6.60 -14.43 -11.19
CA GLY A 359 7.92 -13.76 -11.23
C GLY A 359 9.08 -14.67 -10.86
N LEU A 360 8.86 -15.60 -9.92
CA LEU A 360 9.87 -16.59 -9.50
C LEU A 360 10.26 -17.59 -10.58
N ASN A 361 9.33 -17.96 -11.47
CA ASN A 361 9.56 -19.03 -12.45
C ASN A 361 10.71 -18.72 -13.43
N ASP A 362 11.00 -17.43 -13.63
CA ASP A 362 12.02 -16.95 -14.55
C ASP A 362 13.35 -16.60 -13.86
N GLY A 363 13.32 -16.45 -12.52
CA GLY A 363 14.47 -16.06 -11.71
C GLY A 363 15.44 -17.19 -11.39
N ARG A 364 16.70 -16.82 -11.09
CA ARG A 364 17.71 -17.71 -10.49
C ARG A 364 17.77 -17.42 -8.99
N LEU A 365 16.91 -18.06 -8.20
CA LEU A 365 17.04 -17.99 -6.75
C LEU A 365 18.31 -18.72 -6.29
N SER A 366 19.00 -18.15 -5.30
CA SER A 366 20.03 -18.88 -4.56
C SER A 366 19.41 -20.00 -3.72
N VAL A 367 20.24 -20.96 -3.31
CA VAL A 367 19.84 -22.02 -2.37
C VAL A 367 19.31 -21.41 -1.06
N THR A 368 20.01 -20.40 -0.55
CA THR A 368 19.64 -19.68 0.67
C THR A 368 18.30 -18.94 0.51
N GLY A 369 18.08 -18.32 -0.66
CA GLY A 369 16.82 -17.66 -0.99
C GLY A 369 15.63 -18.62 -1.01
N ILE A 370 15.80 -19.80 -1.64
CA ILE A 370 14.76 -20.85 -1.63
C ILE A 370 14.46 -21.31 -0.20
N TRP A 371 15.49 -21.50 0.63
CA TRP A 371 15.30 -21.93 2.02
C TRP A 371 14.55 -20.88 2.86
N LYS A 372 14.92 -19.60 2.75
CA LYS A 372 14.21 -18.50 3.42
C LYS A 372 12.74 -18.44 2.99
N LEU A 373 12.50 -18.57 1.69
CA LEU A 373 11.15 -18.55 1.14
C LEU A 373 10.32 -19.73 1.64
N LEU A 374 10.90 -20.92 1.71
CA LEU A 374 10.27 -22.12 2.26
C LEU A 374 9.83 -21.94 3.71
N GLN A 375 10.74 -21.49 4.56
CA GLN A 375 10.45 -21.26 5.97
C GLN A 375 9.30 -20.26 6.15
N ARG A 376 9.20 -19.28 5.25
CA ARG A 376 8.14 -18.27 5.30
C ARG A 376 6.81 -18.83 4.83
N VAL A 377 6.78 -19.51 3.68
CA VAL A 377 5.57 -20.14 3.14
C VAL A 377 5.00 -21.17 4.13
N ALA A 378 5.84 -21.96 4.80
CA ALA A 378 5.40 -22.91 5.81
C ALA A 378 4.75 -22.26 7.05
N ARG A 379 5.13 -21.02 7.39
CA ARG A 379 4.62 -20.30 8.58
C ARG A 379 3.42 -19.40 8.29
N SER A 380 3.20 -19.00 7.04
CA SER A 380 2.30 -17.88 6.69
C SER A 380 0.85 -18.28 6.40
N GLY A 381 0.46 -19.54 6.68
CA GLY A 381 -0.90 -20.02 6.49
C GLY A 381 -1.41 -19.94 5.04
N GLN A 382 -2.71 -19.73 4.86
CA GLN A 382 -3.38 -19.77 3.55
C GLN A 382 -2.98 -18.64 2.60
N SER A 383 -2.51 -17.49 3.12
CA SER A 383 -2.19 -16.30 2.32
C SER A 383 -1.08 -16.55 1.28
N LEU A 384 -0.19 -17.51 1.55
CA LEU A 384 0.92 -17.89 0.65
C LEU A 384 0.71 -19.24 -0.06
N ASP A 385 -0.45 -19.89 0.08
CA ASP A 385 -0.74 -21.17 -0.58
C ASP A 385 -0.53 -21.11 -2.11
N PRO A 386 -0.95 -20.05 -2.83
CA PRO A 386 -0.72 -19.94 -4.27
C PRO A 386 0.77 -19.89 -4.67
N LEU A 387 1.66 -19.56 -3.74
CA LEU A 387 3.10 -19.48 -3.99
C LEU A 387 3.77 -20.86 -3.92
N LYS A 388 3.18 -21.82 -3.18
CA LYS A 388 3.75 -23.16 -2.95
C LYS A 388 4.22 -23.87 -4.23
N PRO A 389 3.42 -23.94 -5.33
CA PRO A 389 3.85 -24.61 -6.56
C PRO A 389 5.05 -23.92 -7.23
N ALA A 390 5.14 -22.59 -7.15
CA ALA A 390 6.25 -21.84 -7.71
C ALA A 390 7.55 -22.08 -6.92
N VAL A 391 7.46 -22.10 -5.59
CA VAL A 391 8.62 -22.44 -4.72
C VAL A 391 9.09 -23.87 -4.97
N MET A 392 8.16 -24.83 -5.13
CA MET A 392 8.46 -26.22 -5.49
C MET A 392 9.21 -26.32 -6.83
N LYS A 393 8.73 -25.60 -7.83
CA LYS A 393 9.36 -25.57 -9.15
C LYS A 393 10.74 -24.91 -9.10
N ALA A 394 10.92 -23.86 -8.30
CA ALA A 394 12.24 -23.25 -8.09
C ALA A 394 13.20 -24.20 -7.37
N TYR A 395 12.74 -24.89 -6.33
CA TYR A 395 13.50 -25.90 -5.59
C TYR A 395 14.00 -27.02 -6.50
N THR A 396 13.09 -27.65 -7.24
CA THR A 396 13.44 -28.73 -8.19
C THR A 396 14.42 -28.26 -9.27
N LYS A 397 14.27 -27.03 -9.79
CA LYS A 397 15.19 -26.46 -10.78
C LYS A 397 16.60 -26.22 -10.21
N VAL A 398 16.71 -25.82 -8.94
CA VAL A 398 17.99 -25.48 -8.31
C VAL A 398 18.70 -26.68 -7.70
N PHE A 399 17.95 -27.63 -7.12
CA PHE A 399 18.51 -28.79 -6.43
C PHE A 399 18.42 -30.07 -7.27
N ALA A 400 17.23 -30.42 -7.75
CA ALA A 400 17.01 -31.72 -8.38
C ALA A 400 17.71 -31.83 -9.73
N LYS A 401 17.57 -30.81 -10.58
CA LYS A 401 18.11 -30.85 -11.94
C LYS A 401 19.65 -30.91 -11.98
N PRO A 402 20.42 -30.04 -11.29
CA PRO A 402 21.88 -30.11 -11.33
C PRO A 402 22.43 -31.40 -10.71
N LEU A 403 21.80 -31.92 -9.65
CA LEU A 403 22.19 -33.19 -9.05
C LEU A 403 21.95 -34.36 -10.02
N MET A 404 20.80 -34.37 -10.71
CA MET A 404 20.50 -35.36 -11.76
C MET A 404 21.47 -35.26 -12.94
N ASP A 405 21.78 -34.04 -13.40
CA ASP A 405 22.68 -33.82 -14.53
C ASP A 405 24.12 -34.28 -14.17
N GLN A 406 24.65 -33.90 -12.99
CA GLN A 406 25.98 -34.34 -12.54
C GLN A 406 26.09 -35.85 -12.34
N THR A 407 25.04 -36.49 -11.83
CA THR A 407 25.02 -37.94 -11.59
C THR A 407 24.92 -38.72 -12.88
N ARG A 408 24.17 -38.19 -13.87
CA ARG A 408 24.14 -38.73 -15.23
C ARG A 408 25.50 -38.62 -15.93
N GLU A 409 26.14 -37.45 -15.89
CA GLU A 409 27.48 -37.25 -16.49
C GLU A 409 28.51 -38.22 -15.87
N ARG A 410 28.50 -38.39 -14.55
CA ARG A 410 29.37 -39.36 -13.87
C ARG A 410 29.01 -40.82 -14.17
N ALA A 411 27.73 -41.14 -14.34
CA ALA A 411 27.32 -42.48 -14.74
C ALA A 411 27.79 -42.83 -16.17
N GLU A 412 27.86 -41.84 -17.05
CA GLU A 412 28.43 -41.99 -18.40
C GLU A 412 29.98 -42.15 -18.36
N GLU A 413 30.66 -41.49 -17.42
CA GLU A 413 32.12 -41.57 -17.25
C GLU A 413 32.60 -42.90 -16.60
N PHE A 414 31.84 -43.44 -15.64
CA PHE A 414 32.27 -44.60 -14.83
C PHE A 414 31.58 -45.94 -15.19
N GLY A 415 30.79 -45.99 -16.27
CA GLY A 415 30.01 -47.17 -16.65
C GLY A 415 28.78 -47.37 -15.75
N PRO A 416 27.99 -48.46 -15.93
CA PRO A 416 26.66 -48.62 -15.34
C PRO A 416 26.66 -48.73 -13.81
N LEU A 417 26.78 -47.59 -13.13
CA LEU A 417 26.65 -47.44 -11.69
C LEU A 417 25.16 -47.39 -11.29
N LYS A 418 24.43 -48.49 -11.56
CA LYS A 418 23.06 -48.69 -11.04
C LYS A 418 22.89 -48.34 -9.55
N PRO A 419 23.85 -48.65 -8.65
CA PRO A 419 23.70 -48.33 -7.22
C PRO A 419 23.70 -46.82 -6.94
N VAL A 420 24.46 -46.03 -7.70
CA VAL A 420 24.57 -44.57 -7.47
C VAL A 420 23.30 -43.86 -7.93
N HIS A 421 22.75 -44.27 -9.08
CA HIS A 421 21.47 -43.75 -9.56
C HIS A 421 20.34 -43.98 -8.55
N GLN A 422 20.26 -45.18 -7.99
CA GLN A 422 19.25 -45.52 -6.97
C GLN A 422 19.39 -44.69 -5.70
N VAL A 423 20.61 -44.43 -5.23
CA VAL A 423 20.85 -43.58 -4.05
C VAL A 423 20.45 -42.13 -4.33
N VAL A 424 20.70 -41.62 -5.54
CA VAL A 424 20.34 -40.26 -5.94
C VAL A 424 18.82 -40.10 -6.08
N GLU A 425 18.14 -41.06 -6.71
CA GLU A 425 16.68 -41.08 -6.77
C GLU A 425 16.07 -41.14 -5.37
N GLN A 426 16.58 -42.01 -4.49
CA GLN A 426 16.13 -42.07 -3.09
C GLN A 426 16.34 -40.76 -2.34
N LEU A 427 17.47 -40.07 -2.55
CA LEU A 427 17.72 -38.77 -1.94
C LEU A 427 16.79 -37.68 -2.48
N LEU A 428 16.46 -37.72 -3.78
CA LEU A 428 15.54 -36.78 -4.40
C LEU A 428 14.11 -37.00 -3.93
N ASP A 429 13.64 -38.25 -3.95
CA ASP A 429 12.33 -38.63 -3.42
C ASP A 429 12.21 -38.23 -1.96
N TYR A 430 13.23 -38.54 -1.15
CA TYR A 430 13.29 -38.14 0.25
C TYR A 430 13.29 -36.61 0.43
N SER A 431 14.01 -35.87 -0.40
CA SER A 431 14.03 -34.40 -0.36
C SER A 431 12.68 -33.78 -0.73
N MET A 432 11.97 -34.40 -1.67
CA MET A 432 10.62 -34.02 -2.09
C MET A 432 9.58 -34.37 -1.01
N ASP A 433 9.67 -35.54 -0.40
CA ASP A 433 8.81 -35.97 0.72
C ASP A 433 8.99 -35.05 1.94
N MET A 434 10.24 -34.72 2.29
CA MET A 434 10.54 -33.74 3.35
C MET A 434 9.94 -32.37 3.02
N PHE A 435 10.02 -31.92 1.77
CA PHE A 435 9.46 -30.65 1.33
C PHE A 435 7.94 -30.64 1.37
N GLU A 436 7.28 -31.70 0.88
CA GLU A 436 5.83 -31.86 0.96
C GLU A 436 5.37 -31.89 2.42
N GLY A 437 6.12 -32.55 3.30
CA GLY A 437 5.90 -32.52 4.74
C GLY A 437 6.03 -31.10 5.35
N PHE A 438 6.97 -30.28 4.88
CA PHE A 438 7.10 -28.89 5.33
C PHE A 438 5.96 -27.99 4.84
N LEU A 439 5.45 -28.20 3.62
CA LEU A 439 4.37 -27.39 3.04
C LEU A 439 2.98 -27.78 3.53
N ASP A 440 2.79 -29.07 3.77
CA ASP A 440 1.60 -29.65 4.36
C ASP A 440 2.01 -30.62 5.47
N PRO A 441 2.08 -30.15 6.72
CA PRO A 441 2.40 -30.99 7.87
C PRO A 441 1.44 -32.17 8.06
N LYS A 442 0.27 -32.17 7.41
CA LYS A 442 -0.70 -33.27 7.46
C LYS A 442 -0.49 -34.30 6.36
N SER A 443 0.45 -34.10 5.43
CA SER A 443 0.62 -34.94 4.24
C SER A 443 1.10 -36.37 4.51
N ASP A 444 1.38 -36.76 5.76
CA ASP A 444 2.01 -38.04 6.16
C ASP A 444 3.37 -38.34 5.49
N LYS A 445 3.85 -37.44 4.63
CA LYS A 445 5.09 -37.54 3.86
C LYS A 445 6.31 -36.99 4.58
N PHE A 446 6.14 -36.42 5.78
CA PHE A 446 7.30 -36.06 6.59
C PHE A 446 8.10 -37.34 6.89
N PRO A 447 9.38 -37.40 6.52
CA PRO A 447 10.14 -38.62 6.67
C PRO A 447 10.31 -38.98 8.15
N LYS A 448 9.90 -40.20 8.49
CA LYS A 448 9.95 -40.77 9.84
C LYS A 448 11.11 -41.76 9.91
N GLU A 449 11.88 -41.71 10.99
CA GLU A 449 12.81 -42.78 11.35
C GLU A 449 12.06 -44.10 11.61
N PRO A 450 12.76 -45.25 11.65
CA PRO A 450 12.16 -46.54 11.97
C PRO A 450 11.43 -46.57 13.33
N ASP A 451 11.73 -45.62 14.23
CA ASP A 451 11.08 -45.45 15.53
C ASP A 451 9.83 -44.54 15.47
N GLY A 452 9.49 -44.03 14.28
CA GLY A 452 8.34 -43.16 14.01
C GLY A 452 8.60 -41.66 14.23
N LYS A 453 9.81 -41.24 14.62
CA LYS A 453 10.13 -39.82 14.85
C LYS A 453 10.55 -39.13 13.56
N GLU A 454 10.12 -37.89 13.41
CA GLU A 454 10.56 -37.02 12.31
C GLU A 454 12.07 -36.76 12.44
N SER A 455 12.85 -37.09 11.42
CA SER A 455 14.30 -36.86 11.42
C SER A 455 14.83 -36.60 10.02
N VAL A 456 15.83 -35.72 9.93
CA VAL A 456 16.58 -35.42 8.71
C VAL A 456 17.90 -36.22 8.75
N PRO A 457 18.13 -37.19 7.84
CA PRO A 457 19.33 -37.98 7.75
C PRO A 457 20.58 -37.10 7.69
N GLN A 458 21.55 -37.42 8.54
CA GLN A 458 22.84 -36.74 8.59
C GLN A 458 23.55 -36.60 7.24
N PRO A 459 23.52 -37.60 6.33
CA PRO A 459 24.14 -37.48 5.01
C PRO A 459 23.55 -36.35 4.15
N LEU A 460 22.27 -36.02 4.34
CA LEU A 460 21.57 -34.97 3.60
C LEU A 460 21.92 -33.58 4.15
N LEU A 461 22.07 -33.47 5.48
CA LEU A 461 22.62 -32.27 6.12
C LEU A 461 24.06 -32.00 5.67
N ASP A 462 24.88 -33.05 5.55
CA ASP A 462 26.27 -32.94 5.12
C ASP A 462 26.37 -32.61 3.62
N LEU A 463 25.50 -33.19 2.78
CA LEU A 463 25.40 -32.84 1.35
C LEU A 463 24.92 -31.40 1.15
N ALA A 464 23.89 -30.97 1.89
CA ALA A 464 23.39 -29.61 1.84
C ALA A 464 24.46 -28.61 2.28
N ARG A 465 25.17 -28.89 3.39
CA ARG A 465 26.32 -28.08 3.84
C ARG A 465 27.40 -27.99 2.77
N LYS A 466 27.73 -29.12 2.12
CA LYS A 466 28.73 -29.17 1.07
C LYS A 466 28.33 -28.36 -0.17
N LEU A 467 27.09 -28.50 -0.64
CA LEU A 467 26.55 -27.75 -1.78
C LEU A 467 26.46 -26.24 -1.49
N ILE A 468 26.06 -25.87 -0.27
CA ILE A 468 26.06 -24.45 0.18
C ILE A 468 27.50 -23.92 0.17
N TYR A 469 28.46 -24.68 0.71
CA TYR A 469 29.86 -24.26 0.81
C TYR A 469 30.55 -24.17 -0.56
N GLU A 470 30.35 -25.15 -1.43
CA GLU A 470 30.96 -25.17 -2.78
C GLU A 470 30.38 -24.06 -3.68
N ARG A 471 29.08 -23.79 -3.58
CA ARG A 471 28.42 -22.73 -4.37
C ARG A 471 28.75 -21.33 -3.87
N ASP A 472 28.84 -21.12 -2.56
CA ASP A 472 29.27 -19.84 -1.98
C ASP A 472 30.72 -19.51 -2.39
N ILE A 473 31.59 -20.53 -2.49
CA ILE A 473 32.94 -20.39 -3.06
C ILE A 473 32.90 -20.04 -4.55
N GLU A 474 32.02 -20.64 -5.35
CA GLU A 474 31.88 -20.31 -6.78
C GLU A 474 31.33 -18.90 -7.00
N ASP A 475 30.33 -18.48 -6.23
CA ASP A 475 29.75 -17.14 -6.32
C ASP A 475 30.74 -16.06 -5.85
N GLN A 476 31.59 -16.35 -4.85
CA GLN A 476 32.70 -15.47 -4.45
C GLN A 476 33.85 -15.41 -5.48
N ARG A 477 34.02 -16.46 -6.30
CA ARG A 477 35.04 -16.52 -7.35
C ARG A 477 34.60 -15.86 -8.66
N ARG A 478 33.31 -15.57 -8.85
CA ARG A 478 32.86 -14.78 -10.00
C ARG A 478 33.31 -13.34 -9.80
N PRO A 479 34.17 -12.80 -10.69
CA PRO A 479 34.63 -11.41 -10.55
C PRO A 479 33.42 -10.49 -10.65
N LYS A 480 33.13 -9.75 -9.57
CA LYS A 480 32.24 -8.59 -9.65
C LYS A 480 32.85 -7.65 -10.68
N ALA A 481 32.16 -7.44 -11.79
CA ALA A 481 32.49 -6.36 -12.71
C ALA A 481 32.43 -5.06 -11.89
N ARG A 482 33.60 -4.56 -11.52
CA ARG A 482 33.77 -3.37 -10.70
C ARG A 482 33.70 -2.19 -11.65
N ASP A 483 32.60 -1.46 -11.56
CA ASP A 483 32.44 -0.15 -12.16
C ASP A 483 33.39 0.79 -11.39
N GLU A 484 34.51 1.13 -12.03
CA GLU A 484 35.45 2.15 -11.57
C GLU A 484 34.87 3.52 -11.92
N ARG A 485 34.24 4.19 -10.96
CA ARG A 485 34.33 5.65 -10.83
C ARG A 485 34.48 6.06 -9.38
N ASP A 486 35.71 6.45 -9.07
CA ASP A 486 36.12 7.20 -7.90
C ASP A 486 35.41 8.56 -7.79
N GLY A 487 35.19 8.99 -6.53
CA GLY A 487 34.81 10.35 -6.18
C GLY A 487 34.77 10.53 -4.65
N ALA A 488 35.80 11.15 -4.10
CA ALA A 488 36.13 11.27 -2.67
C ALA A 488 35.13 12.03 -1.75
N SER A 489 35.16 11.61 -0.47
CA SER A 489 34.76 12.20 0.85
C SER A 489 34.78 13.75 1.03
N PRO A 490 34.25 14.38 2.13
CA PRO A 490 34.08 13.85 3.52
C PRO A 490 32.85 14.32 4.35
N ASP A 491 32.72 13.73 5.55
CA ASP A 491 32.12 14.21 6.82
C ASP A 491 30.73 14.89 6.83
N VAL A 492 29.76 14.32 7.58
CA VAL A 492 28.98 14.97 8.66
C VAL A 492 28.14 13.91 9.42
N LEU A 493 28.28 13.87 10.75
CA LEU A 493 27.25 13.49 11.74
C LEU A 493 27.13 14.67 12.73
N PRO A 494 26.09 14.78 13.59
CA PRO A 494 24.67 14.46 13.43
C PRO A 494 23.78 15.68 13.80
N LEU A 495 22.57 15.80 13.23
CA LEU A 495 21.54 16.72 13.75
C LEU A 495 20.27 15.95 14.10
N LEU A 496 20.13 15.74 15.40
CA LEU A 496 18.90 15.39 16.11
C LEU A 496 18.08 16.67 16.37
N PHE A 497 16.76 16.51 16.44
CA PHE A 497 15.70 17.46 16.84
C PHE A 497 15.23 18.50 15.80
N GLY A 498 13.99 18.33 15.32
CA GLY A 498 13.21 19.44 14.78
C GLY A 498 12.04 19.08 13.87
N ALA A 499 10.95 18.52 14.40
CA ALA A 499 9.65 18.56 13.73
C ALA A 499 8.48 18.38 14.71
N PHE A 500 8.28 19.35 15.58
CA PHE A 500 6.98 19.58 16.23
C PHE A 500 6.68 21.07 16.17
N LEU A 501 5.44 21.42 15.82
CA LEU A 501 4.85 22.75 15.66
C LEU A 501 4.93 23.37 14.24
N ASP A 502 4.04 22.92 13.34
CA ASP A 502 3.56 23.78 12.27
C ASP A 502 2.41 24.66 12.82
N ARG A 503 2.75 25.93 13.12
CA ARG A 503 1.80 27.01 13.39
C ARG A 503 1.96 28.04 12.28
N ARG A 504 0.92 28.22 11.46
CA ARG A 504 0.41 29.54 11.02
C ARG A 504 -0.88 29.38 10.20
N SER A 505 -2.00 29.82 10.78
CA SER A 505 -3.13 30.33 9.99
C SER A 505 -3.03 31.85 9.94
N PRO A 506 -3.17 32.50 8.77
CA PRO A 506 -3.35 33.94 8.67
C PRO A 506 -4.85 34.26 8.62
N PHE A 507 -5.39 34.94 9.63
CA PHE A 507 -6.69 35.59 9.50
C PHE A 507 -6.53 37.11 9.44
N THR A 508 -6.93 37.63 8.29
CA THR A 508 -7.15 39.02 7.93
C THR A 508 -8.16 39.69 8.86
N ARG A 509 -7.81 40.87 9.37
CA ARG A 509 -8.69 41.74 10.15
C ARG A 509 -9.16 42.87 9.25
N ARG A 510 -10.40 42.83 8.78
CA ARG A 510 -11.09 44.02 8.22
C ARG A 510 -12.56 44.05 8.64
N GLN A 511 -12.96 45.25 9.06
CA GLN A 511 -14.31 45.82 9.19
C GLN A 511 -15.21 45.39 10.37
N ARG A 512 -15.31 46.33 11.33
CA ARG A 512 -16.49 46.57 12.16
C ARG A 512 -16.81 48.08 12.12
N ARG A 513 -17.83 48.43 11.35
CA ARG A 513 -18.66 49.66 11.35
C ARG A 513 -20.00 49.12 10.81
N ASP A 514 -21.09 49.12 11.57
CA ASP A 514 -21.91 50.29 11.86
C ASP A 514 -22.73 50.17 13.17
N ASN A 515 -23.41 51.29 13.46
CA ASN A 515 -24.52 51.54 14.38
C ASN A 515 -24.23 52.00 15.81
N ALA A 516 -24.11 53.33 15.94
CA ALA A 516 -24.97 54.08 16.85
C ALA A 516 -25.32 55.43 16.20
N GLY A 517 -26.58 55.57 15.78
CA GLY A 517 -27.16 56.86 15.42
C GLY A 517 -27.75 57.53 16.65
N THR A 518 -27.50 58.83 16.80
CA THR A 518 -28.32 59.83 17.50
C THR A 518 -27.62 61.17 17.34
N GLY A 519 -28.32 62.21 16.90
CA GLY A 519 -27.89 63.59 17.06
C GLY A 519 -28.17 64.49 15.87
N ASP A 520 -29.34 65.10 15.90
CA ASP A 520 -29.71 66.29 15.12
C ASP A 520 -28.68 67.42 15.26
N MET A 521 -28.32 68.06 14.15
CA MET A 521 -28.36 69.52 13.95
C MET A 521 -27.65 69.90 12.64
N GLU A 522 -28.44 70.42 11.69
CA GLU A 522 -28.04 71.53 10.80
C GLU A 522 -27.56 72.72 11.67
N PRO A 523 -26.68 73.63 11.19
CA PRO A 523 -26.89 74.30 9.90
C PRO A 523 -25.63 74.70 9.09
N ASP A 524 -25.92 75.10 7.85
CA ASP A 524 -25.38 76.24 7.11
C ASP A 524 -23.87 76.41 6.84
N ASP A 525 -23.61 76.49 5.53
CA ASP A 525 -22.89 77.59 4.86
C ASP A 525 -21.36 77.65 5.01
N PHE A 526 -20.64 77.35 3.93
CA PHE A 526 -19.93 78.34 3.11
C PHE A 526 -18.99 77.67 2.10
N SER A 527 -18.99 78.25 0.90
CA SER A 527 -18.11 77.97 -0.22
C SER A 527 -16.62 78.07 0.11
N LYS A 528 -15.80 77.15 -0.42
CA LYS A 528 -14.76 77.40 -1.44
C LYS A 528 -14.03 76.12 -1.83
#